data_AF-A0AB37G1L8-F1
#
_entry.id   AF-A0AB37G1L8-F1
#
_cell.length_a   1.000
_cell.length_b   1.000
_cell.length_c   1.000
_cell.angle_alpha   90.00
_cell.angle_beta   90.00
_cell.angle_gamma   90.00
#
_symmetry.space_group_name_H-M   'P 1'
#
loop_
_entity.id
_entity.type
_entity.pdbx_description
1 polymer ?
#
loop_
_entity_poly.entity_id
_entity_poly.type
_entity_poly.pdbx_seq_one_letter_code
_entity_poly.pdbx_strand_id
1 'polypeptide(L)'
;MAKTYTLTEEELEALIKERMEHKPITPQGLFNPVAFEGSELLEINQKYPEVVARLSQNWRVKSVNPVGFIYTNKPRYNEVIDETSYHKLSFGQIHNSVRSLVLNVFGKSNNRDLTEEEYEMAQELYAELKEWYIRAYDKRLETLES
;
A
#
# COMPACT_ATOMS: atom_id res chain seq x y z
N MET A 1 30.28 -18.66 34.19
CA MET A 1 31.53 -17.91 33.95
C MET A 1 31.23 -16.83 32.93
N ALA A 2 31.55 -15.57 33.21
CA ALA A 2 31.42 -14.50 32.24
C ALA A 2 32.57 -14.60 31.23
N LYS A 3 32.25 -14.65 29.93
CA LYS A 3 33.27 -14.53 28.87
C LYS A 3 33.55 -13.05 28.65
N THR A 4 34.80 -12.64 28.86
CA THR A 4 35.28 -11.30 28.53
C THR A 4 35.88 -11.31 27.12
N TYR A 5 35.44 -10.36 26.31
CA TYR A 5 35.95 -10.11 24.97
C TYR A 5 36.64 -8.75 24.96
N THR A 6 37.78 -8.65 24.32
CA THR A 6 38.49 -7.38 24.07
C THR A 6 38.32 -7.00 22.62
N LEU A 7 37.82 -5.79 22.39
CA LEU A 7 37.54 -5.21 21.07
C LEU A 7 38.20 -3.83 21.00
N THR A 8 38.58 -3.38 19.80
CA THR A 8 39.00 -1.99 19.60
C THR A 8 37.78 -1.05 19.60
N GLU A 9 38.01 0.25 19.80
CA GLU A 9 36.96 1.27 19.78
C GLU A 9 36.25 1.31 18.40
N GLU A 10 37.03 1.18 17.32
CA GLU A 10 36.54 1.14 15.94
C GLU A 10 35.66 -0.09 15.66
N GLU A 11 36.07 -1.27 16.14
CA GLU A 11 35.29 -2.50 16.00
C GLU A 11 33.98 -2.44 16.81
N LEU A 12 34.00 -1.77 17.96
CA LEU A 12 32.81 -1.58 18.79
C LEU A 12 31.83 -0.61 18.11
N GLU A 13 32.33 0.49 17.56
CA GLU A 13 31.52 1.43 16.78
C GLU A 13 30.94 0.77 15.53
N ALA A 14 31.70 -0.08 14.83
CA ALA A 14 31.22 -0.83 13.68
C ALA A 14 30.07 -1.79 14.05
N LEU A 15 30.22 -2.55 15.15
CA LEU A 15 29.16 -3.45 15.64
C LEU A 15 27.92 -2.69 16.12
N ILE A 16 28.11 -1.56 16.81
CA ILE A 16 27.00 -0.70 17.23
C ILE A 16 26.30 -0.13 16.01
N LYS A 17 27.04 0.33 15.00
CA LYS A 17 26.50 0.88 13.76
C LYS A 17 25.71 -0.18 12.99
N GLU A 18 26.26 -1.37 12.80
CA GLU A 18 25.58 -2.51 12.18
C GLU A 18 24.29 -2.87 12.94
N ARG A 19 24.35 -2.91 14.27
CA ARG A 19 23.19 -3.17 15.14
C ARG A 19 22.14 -2.07 15.09
N MET A 20 22.56 -0.81 14.95
CA MET A 20 21.67 0.36 14.90
C MET A 20 21.04 0.56 13.52
N GLU A 21 21.73 0.17 12.45
CA GLU A 21 21.21 0.14 11.08
C GLU A 21 20.13 -0.95 10.94
N HIS A 22 20.33 -2.12 11.54
CA HIS A 22 19.29 -3.16 11.67
C HIS A 22 18.29 -2.84 12.79
N LYS A 23 17.48 -1.78 12.63
CA LYS A 23 16.29 -1.60 13.48
C LYS A 23 15.41 -2.85 13.37
N PRO A 24 15.10 -3.56 14.48
CA PRO A 24 14.29 -4.76 14.42
C PRO A 24 12.92 -4.43 13.84
N ILE A 25 12.51 -5.19 12.83
CA ILE A 25 11.18 -5.08 12.23
C ILE A 25 10.17 -5.45 13.32
N THR A 26 9.29 -4.52 13.66
CA THR A 26 8.23 -4.76 14.63
C THR A 26 6.97 -5.21 13.91
N PRO A 27 6.10 -6.04 14.51
CA PRO A 27 4.82 -6.41 13.90
C PRO A 27 3.98 -5.20 13.47
N GLN A 28 4.04 -4.10 14.23
CA GLN A 28 3.33 -2.85 13.95
C GLN A 28 3.91 -2.12 12.74
N GLY A 29 5.23 -2.18 12.55
CA GLY A 29 5.93 -1.54 11.45
C GLY A 29 6.22 -2.44 10.26
N LEU A 30 5.79 -3.71 10.29
CA LEU A 30 6.19 -4.74 9.33
C LEU A 30 6.03 -4.30 7.88
N PHE A 31 4.90 -3.70 7.53
CA PHE A 31 4.62 -3.30 6.15
C PHE A 31 4.92 -1.82 5.86
N ASN A 32 5.42 -1.06 6.84
CA ASN A 32 5.72 0.37 6.61
C ASN A 32 6.77 0.60 5.51
N PRO A 33 7.87 -0.19 5.42
CA PRO A 33 8.88 0.02 4.38
C PRO A 33 8.37 -0.21 2.96
N VAL A 34 7.37 -1.07 2.79
CA VAL A 34 6.83 -1.50 1.48
C VAL A 34 5.45 -0.92 1.19
N ALA A 35 4.86 -0.18 2.13
CA ALA A 35 3.51 0.36 2.01
C ALA A 35 3.37 1.24 0.77
N PHE A 36 2.12 1.41 0.32
CA PHE A 36 1.81 2.39 -0.70
C PHE A 36 2.18 3.80 -0.24
N GLU A 37 2.87 4.54 -1.10
CA GLU A 37 3.15 5.95 -0.86
C GLU A 37 2.02 6.80 -1.43
N GLY A 38 1.68 7.89 -0.73
CA GLY A 38 0.60 8.79 -1.15
C GLY A 38 0.79 9.41 -2.54
N SER A 39 2.02 9.49 -3.02
CA SER A 39 2.43 9.98 -4.34
C SER A 39 2.12 9.01 -5.47
N GLU A 40 2.15 7.69 -5.26
CA GLU A 40 2.11 6.71 -6.36
C GLU A 40 0.78 6.75 -7.14
N LEU A 41 -0.36 6.92 -6.47
CA LEU A 41 -1.66 7.07 -7.13
C LEU A 41 -1.80 8.44 -7.75
N LEU A 42 -1.16 9.45 -7.16
CA LEU A 42 -1.17 10.80 -7.71
C LEU A 42 -0.52 10.78 -9.10
N GLU A 43 0.66 10.17 -9.21
CA GLU A 43 1.40 10.04 -10.46
C GLU A 43 0.59 9.27 -11.52
N ILE A 44 -0.03 8.14 -11.15
CA ILE A 44 -0.86 7.37 -12.09
C ILE A 44 -2.08 8.16 -12.53
N ASN A 45 -2.83 8.74 -11.58
CA ASN A 45 -4.04 9.50 -11.89
C ASN A 45 -3.75 10.77 -12.71
N GLN A 46 -2.57 11.39 -12.54
CA GLN A 46 -2.14 12.55 -13.33
C GLN A 46 -1.92 12.23 -14.80
N LYS A 47 -1.62 10.97 -15.16
CA LYS A 47 -1.51 10.55 -16.56
C LYS A 47 -2.87 10.59 -17.29
N TYR A 48 -3.99 10.45 -16.56
CA TYR A 48 -5.34 10.29 -17.12
C TYR A 48 -6.33 11.36 -16.60
N PRO A 49 -6.07 12.66 -16.81
CA PRO A 49 -6.83 13.74 -16.20
C PRO A 49 -8.30 13.76 -16.59
N GLU A 50 -8.64 13.40 -17.84
CA GLU A 50 -10.02 13.37 -18.33
C GLU A 50 -10.83 12.23 -17.68
N VAL A 51 -10.23 11.04 -17.57
CA VAL A 51 -10.83 9.89 -16.90
C VAL A 51 -11.07 10.20 -15.44
N VAL A 52 -10.08 10.77 -14.74
CA VAL A 52 -10.21 11.18 -13.33
C VAL A 52 -11.29 12.25 -13.18
N ALA A 53 -11.32 13.27 -14.05
CA ALA A 53 -12.37 14.28 -14.03
C ALA A 53 -13.75 13.64 -14.17
N ARG A 54 -13.96 12.78 -15.18
CA ARG A 54 -15.22 12.07 -15.42
C ARG A 54 -15.64 11.15 -14.27
N LEU A 55 -14.70 10.42 -13.67
CA LEU A 55 -14.99 9.53 -12.54
C LEU A 55 -15.16 10.28 -11.20
N SER A 56 -14.61 11.48 -11.08
CA SER A 56 -14.74 12.35 -9.90
C SER A 56 -15.99 13.24 -9.91
N GLN A 57 -16.71 13.29 -11.05
CA GLN A 57 -17.86 14.17 -11.32
C GLN A 57 -19.16 13.84 -10.56
N ASN A 58 -19.10 13.46 -9.28
CA ASN A 58 -20.30 13.42 -8.45
C ASN A 58 -20.49 14.75 -7.70
N TRP A 59 -21.54 15.49 -8.08
CA TRP A 59 -21.89 16.82 -7.53
C TRP A 59 -22.12 16.82 -6.01
N ARG A 60 -22.47 15.68 -5.40
CA ARG A 60 -22.77 15.59 -3.96
C ARG A 60 -21.53 15.51 -3.06
N VAL A 61 -20.36 15.15 -3.61
CA VAL A 61 -19.12 14.98 -2.83
C VAL A 61 -17.93 15.47 -3.64
N LYS A 62 -17.78 16.79 -3.77
CA LYS A 62 -16.53 17.38 -4.27
C LYS A 62 -15.39 17.00 -3.33
N SER A 63 -14.50 16.14 -3.77
CA SER A 63 -13.28 15.86 -3.00
C SER A 63 -12.30 17.01 -3.17
N VAL A 64 -11.74 17.50 -2.06
CA VAL A 64 -10.72 18.56 -2.05
C VAL A 64 -9.45 18.14 -2.81
N ASN A 65 -9.18 16.82 -2.91
CA ASN A 65 -8.09 16.27 -3.71
C ASN A 65 -8.61 15.10 -4.58
N PRO A 66 -9.04 15.37 -5.82
CA PRO A 66 -9.62 14.36 -6.71
C PRO A 66 -8.60 13.36 -7.27
N VAL A 67 -7.30 13.54 -7.01
CA VAL A 67 -6.21 12.76 -7.61
C VAL A 67 -5.66 11.73 -6.61
N GLY A 68 -6.01 11.84 -5.33
CA GLY A 68 -5.51 10.96 -4.26
C GLY A 68 -6.34 9.70 -4.00
N PHE A 69 -7.30 9.37 -4.87
CA PHE A 69 -8.20 8.24 -4.67
C PHE A 69 -8.36 7.41 -5.93
N ILE A 70 -8.86 6.20 -5.77
CA ILE A 70 -9.34 5.37 -6.87
C ILE A 70 -10.84 5.55 -6.98
N TYR A 71 -11.30 5.90 -8.18
CA TYR A 71 -12.68 6.24 -8.44
C TYR A 71 -13.40 5.13 -9.20
N THR A 72 -14.65 4.88 -8.82
CA THR A 72 -15.59 4.13 -9.65
C THR A 72 -16.98 4.74 -9.57
N ASN A 73 -17.65 4.74 -10.71
CA ASN A 73 -19.04 5.12 -10.89
C ASN A 73 -19.85 3.84 -11.01
N LYS A 74 -20.69 3.54 -10.02
CA LYS A 74 -21.64 2.43 -10.08
C LYS A 74 -23.02 2.97 -10.50
N PRO A 75 -23.55 2.61 -11.67
CA PRO A 75 -24.92 2.99 -12.02
C PRO A 75 -25.89 2.38 -11.00
N ARG A 76 -26.76 3.21 -10.40
CA ARG A 76 -27.94 2.73 -9.68
C ARG A 76 -29.06 2.64 -10.71
N TYR A 77 -29.39 1.42 -11.09
CA TYR A 77 -30.58 1.18 -11.86
C TYR A 77 -31.79 1.23 -10.92
N ASN A 78 -32.37 2.41 -10.77
CA ASN A 78 -33.75 2.55 -10.30
C ASN A 78 -34.57 3.03 -11.49
N GLU A 79 -35.72 2.41 -11.76
CA GLU A 79 -36.57 2.57 -12.97
C GLU A 79 -36.99 4.02 -13.33
N VAL A 80 -36.62 5.01 -12.52
CA VAL A 80 -37.09 6.41 -12.60
C VAL A 80 -35.94 7.42 -12.69
N ILE A 81 -34.70 7.09 -12.30
CA ILE A 81 -33.58 8.06 -12.29
C ILE A 81 -32.26 7.35 -12.62
N ASP A 82 -31.54 7.84 -13.63
CA ASP A 82 -30.14 7.49 -13.90
C ASP A 82 -29.22 8.11 -12.82
N GLU A 83 -29.29 7.59 -11.58
CA GLU A 83 -28.38 8.00 -10.52
C GLU A 83 -27.07 7.20 -10.57
N THR A 84 -25.93 7.87 -10.62
CA THR A 84 -24.63 7.23 -10.46
C THR A 84 -24.18 7.29 -9.01
N SER A 85 -23.96 6.14 -8.38
CA SER A 85 -23.35 6.03 -7.06
C SER A 85 -21.83 6.11 -7.16
N TYR A 86 -21.25 7.01 -6.36
CA TYR A 86 -19.82 7.24 -6.32
C TYR A 86 -19.17 6.39 -5.24
N HIS A 87 -18.09 5.69 -5.60
CA HIS A 87 -17.24 5.00 -4.64
C HIS A 87 -15.79 5.42 -4.83
N LYS A 88 -15.14 5.77 -3.72
CA LYS A 88 -13.71 6.01 -3.65
C LYS A 88 -13.02 5.02 -2.73
N LEU A 89 -11.83 4.59 -3.13
CA LEU A 89 -10.92 3.84 -2.27
C LEU A 89 -9.68 4.70 -1.98
N SER A 90 -9.27 4.73 -0.71
CA SER A 90 -8.02 5.33 -0.27
C SER A 90 -6.89 4.31 -0.22
N PHE A 91 -5.65 4.80 -0.20
CA PHE A 91 -4.47 3.95 0.01
C PHE A 91 -4.53 3.10 1.27
N GLY A 92 -5.07 3.63 2.37
CA GLY A 92 -5.22 2.83 3.60
C GLY A 92 -6.11 1.60 3.40
N GLN A 93 -7.17 1.71 2.58
CA GLN A 93 -8.04 0.58 2.27
C GLN A 93 -7.35 -0.45 1.37
N ILE A 94 -6.59 0.02 0.38
CA ILE A 94 -5.82 -0.85 -0.52
C ILE A 94 -4.70 -1.55 0.26
N HIS A 95 -3.94 -0.79 1.05
CA HIS A 95 -2.90 -1.31 1.94
C HIS A 95 -3.44 -2.42 2.84
N ASN A 96 -4.57 -2.20 3.51
CA ASN A 96 -5.19 -3.22 4.37
C ASN A 96 -5.62 -4.47 3.60
N SER A 97 -6.09 -4.31 2.36
CA SER A 97 -6.49 -5.43 1.50
C SER A 97 -5.27 -6.26 1.09
N VAL A 98 -4.21 -5.61 0.60
CA VAL A 98 -2.94 -6.28 0.22
C VAL A 98 -2.32 -6.95 1.45
N ARG A 99 -2.22 -6.23 2.57
CA ARG A 99 -1.73 -6.77 3.85
C ARG A 99 -2.48 -8.05 4.25
N SER A 100 -3.80 -8.04 4.13
CA SER A 100 -4.62 -9.21 4.49
C SER A 100 -4.36 -10.39 3.55
N LEU A 101 -4.21 -10.15 2.25
CA LEU A 101 -3.87 -11.20 1.29
C LEU A 101 -2.49 -11.81 1.59
N VAL A 102 -1.50 -10.98 1.88
CA VAL A 102 -0.15 -11.45 2.28
C VAL A 102 -0.26 -12.32 3.53
N LEU A 103 -0.90 -11.84 4.59
CA LEU A 103 -1.03 -12.60 5.84
C LEU A 103 -1.73 -13.95 5.64
N ASN A 104 -2.75 -13.99 4.79
CA ASN A 104 -3.49 -15.22 4.50
C ASN A 104 -2.62 -16.29 3.83
N VAL A 105 -1.57 -15.91 3.08
CA VAL A 105 -0.61 -16.88 2.50
C VAL A 105 0.13 -17.65 3.61
N PHE A 106 0.41 -16.99 4.74
CA PHE A 106 1.02 -17.61 5.91
C PHE A 106 -0.02 -18.25 6.85
N GLY A 107 -1.29 -18.31 6.45
CA GLY A 107 -2.40 -18.82 7.29
C GLY A 107 -2.73 -17.92 8.48
N LYS A 108 -2.43 -16.62 8.40
CA LYS A 108 -2.51 -15.66 9.51
C LYS A 108 -3.47 -14.52 9.20
N SER A 109 -3.98 -13.87 10.25
CA SER A 109 -4.89 -12.72 10.11
C SER A 109 -4.34 -11.42 10.72
N ASN A 110 -3.27 -11.52 11.52
CA ASN A 110 -2.63 -10.39 12.18
C ASN A 110 -1.11 -10.42 11.98
N ASN A 111 -0.49 -9.25 11.88
CA ASN A 111 0.97 -9.13 11.76
C ASN A 111 1.69 -9.76 12.96
N ARG A 112 1.06 -9.72 14.15
CA ARG A 112 1.64 -10.28 15.38
C ARG A 112 1.77 -11.80 15.37
N ASP A 113 1.07 -12.47 14.44
CA ASP A 113 1.10 -13.92 14.33
C ASP A 113 2.28 -14.37 13.44
N LEU A 114 2.91 -13.45 12.70
CA LEU A 114 4.09 -13.74 11.88
C LEU A 114 5.33 -13.93 12.78
N THR A 115 6.16 -14.89 12.43
CA THR A 115 7.49 -15.07 13.03
C THR A 115 8.49 -14.13 12.37
N GLU A 116 9.59 -13.82 13.04
CA GLU A 116 10.62 -12.93 12.48
C GLU A 116 11.23 -13.49 11.19
N GLU A 117 11.32 -14.81 11.07
CA GLU A 117 11.79 -15.52 9.87
C GLU A 117 10.88 -15.32 8.65
N GLU A 118 9.60 -15.00 8.86
CA GLU A 118 8.62 -14.78 7.79
C GLU A 118 8.52 -13.30 7.37
N TYR A 119 9.11 -12.37 8.12
CA TYR A 119 8.93 -10.94 7.88
C TYR A 119 9.44 -10.50 6.51
N GLU A 120 10.62 -10.95 6.12
CA GLU A 120 11.23 -10.62 4.83
C GLU A 120 10.36 -11.15 3.68
N MET A 121 9.97 -12.43 3.73
CA MET A 121 9.09 -13.04 2.73
C MET A 121 7.72 -12.34 2.65
N ALA A 122 7.17 -11.91 3.79
CA ALA A 122 5.91 -11.16 3.81
C ALA A 122 6.06 -9.77 3.15
N GLN A 123 7.18 -9.09 3.37
CA GLN A 123 7.47 -7.80 2.74
C GLN A 123 7.68 -7.94 1.22
N GLU A 124 8.41 -8.96 0.78
CA GLU A 124 8.61 -9.27 -0.64
C GLU A 124 7.29 -9.53 -1.34
N LEU A 125 6.45 -10.42 -0.79
CA LEU A 125 5.14 -10.71 -1.37
C LEU A 125 4.22 -9.48 -1.40
N TYR A 126 4.29 -8.63 -0.38
CA TYR A 126 3.58 -7.36 -0.39
C TYR A 126 4.02 -6.48 -1.56
N ALA A 127 5.33 -6.33 -1.76
CA ALA A 127 5.89 -5.51 -2.83
C ALA A 127 5.46 -6.01 -4.22
N GLU A 128 5.48 -7.33 -4.44
CA GLU A 128 5.00 -7.95 -5.69
C GLU A 128 3.52 -7.67 -5.96
N LEU A 129 2.67 -7.86 -4.94
CA LEU A 129 1.23 -7.59 -5.04
C LEU A 129 0.94 -6.10 -5.27
N LYS A 130 1.70 -5.22 -4.62
CA LYS A 130 1.65 -3.77 -4.82
C LYS A 130 1.99 -3.40 -6.26
N GLU A 131 3.08 -3.94 -6.80
CA GLU A 131 3.51 -3.67 -8.17
C GLU A 131 2.48 -4.17 -9.18
N TRP A 132 1.96 -5.39 -8.98
CA TRP A 132 0.85 -5.92 -9.79
C TRP A 132 -0.37 -5.01 -9.74
N TYR A 133 -0.76 -4.54 -8.55
CA TYR A 133 -1.90 -3.67 -8.37
C TYR A 133 -1.75 -2.35 -9.11
N ILE A 134 -0.58 -1.72 -9.00
CA ILE A 134 -0.25 -0.45 -9.69
C ILE A 134 -0.37 -0.63 -11.20
N ARG A 135 0.25 -1.68 -11.76
CA ARG A 135 0.16 -1.98 -13.21
C ARG A 135 -1.28 -2.24 -13.66
N ALA A 136 -2.04 -3.00 -12.88
CA ALA A 136 -3.44 -3.31 -13.19
C ALA A 136 -4.31 -2.04 -13.13
N TYR A 137 -4.04 -1.13 -12.20
CA TYR A 137 -4.75 0.13 -12.07
C TYR A 137 -4.47 1.09 -13.22
N ASP A 138 -3.19 1.26 -13.59
CA ASP A 138 -2.75 2.07 -14.75
C ASP A 138 -3.44 1.58 -16.03
N LYS A 139 -3.38 0.27 -16.30
CA LYS A 139 -4.05 -0.35 -17.45
C LYS A 139 -5.57 -0.17 -17.46
N ARG A 140 -6.22 -0.18 -16.29
CA ARG A 140 -7.65 0.11 -16.18
C ARG A 140 -7.96 1.55 -16.62
N LEU A 141 -7.14 2.51 -16.23
CA LEU A 141 -7.35 3.91 -16.61
C LEU A 141 -7.12 4.11 -18.11
N GLU A 142 -6.08 3.51 -18.68
CA GLU A 142 -5.81 3.47 -20.12
C GLU A 142 -7.03 2.95 -20.91
N THR A 143 -7.62 1.85 -20.44
CA THR A 143 -8.82 1.26 -21.07
C THR A 143 -10.04 2.17 -20.99
N LEU A 144 -10.14 3.01 -19.96
CA LEU A 144 -11.24 3.97 -19.79
C LEU A 144 -11.01 5.27 -20.57
N GLU A 145 -9.77 5.59 -20.93
CA GLU A 145 -9.43 6.73 -21.77
C GLU A 145 -9.75 6.47 -23.25
N SER A 146 -9.61 5.22 -23.69
CA SER A 146 -9.96 4.73 -25.04
C SER A 146 -11.46 4.77 -25.32
#